data_AF-A0A969GJR2-F1
#
_entry.id   AF-A0A969GJR2-F1
#
_cell.length_a   1.000
_cell.length_b   1.000
_cell.length_c   1.000
_cell.angle_alpha   90.00
_cell.angle_beta   90.00
_cell.angle_gamma   90.00
#
_symmetry.space_group_name_H-M   'P 1'
#
loop_
_entity.id
_entity.type
_entity.pdbx_description
1 polymer ?
#
loop_
_entity_poly.entity_id
_entity_poly.type
_entity_poly.pdbx_seq_one_letter_code
_entity_poly.pdbx_strand_id
1 'polypeptide(L)'
;MATVATAVLNVRSGPSTAYPVVGQLTLNQSCPVVGRDLAATWWQLKCSAALNGWVAAQLVTVSGSTANVPVTEASAPPPPAATPTPAPPPVVAGWTASYFSNRDLAGSPAVVETVPEVNFNWGAGSPAPQIPPDNFSARFERLVNFPAGTYRLTLQYDDGVRVYVDNQLVLDDWKDGTERTSSVDVAIAAGNHTVKIEYYEAYGGAVVRFTWATINGNVVAPTPVPPPPSNVVPPPVPSNGDWQVTYWNNPDLAGSPVYAQIEPRTPYPIDKNWGTNSPAPGVNNTNWSARYVANYYLDAGDYTFETTSDDGVRVYLDGQVVIDAWSDGYKQKSNNFNGVGKGSHQITVEFYQRLGTAQLTVKWWKISQDYNFDE
;
A
#
# COMPACT_ATOMS: atom_id res chain seq x y z
N MET A 1 -19.56 -53.90 14.84
CA MET A 1 -19.69 -53.04 13.64
C MET A 1 -20.10 -51.66 14.11
N ALA A 2 -19.74 -50.58 13.41
CA ALA A 2 -20.29 -49.25 13.66
C ALA A 2 -21.40 -48.97 12.64
N THR A 3 -22.59 -48.59 13.11
CA THR A 3 -23.75 -48.23 12.28
C THR A 3 -24.02 -46.73 12.39
N VAL A 4 -24.15 -46.05 11.26
CA VAL A 4 -24.34 -44.59 11.21
C VAL A 4 -25.73 -44.19 11.74
N ALA A 5 -25.76 -43.24 12.68
CA ALA A 5 -26.98 -42.74 13.31
C ALA A 5 -27.48 -41.40 12.74
N THR A 6 -26.76 -40.81 11.78
CA THR A 6 -27.09 -39.52 11.15
C THR A 6 -27.39 -39.69 9.65
N ALA A 7 -28.09 -38.73 9.05
CA ALA A 7 -28.41 -38.75 7.61
C ALA A 7 -27.16 -38.90 6.73
N VAL A 8 -26.12 -38.11 7.06
CA VAL A 8 -24.79 -38.16 6.45
C VAL A 8 -23.75 -38.05 7.55
N LEU A 9 -22.69 -38.83 7.45
CA LEU A 9 -21.55 -38.84 8.37
C LEU A 9 -20.25 -38.69 7.59
N ASN A 10 -19.48 -37.65 7.90
CA ASN A 10 -18.16 -37.45 7.32
C ASN A 10 -17.15 -38.45 7.91
N VAL A 11 -16.42 -39.13 7.01
CA VAL A 11 -15.25 -39.96 7.33
C VAL A 11 -14.00 -39.13 7.10
N ARG A 12 -13.11 -39.04 8.08
CA ARG A 12 -11.92 -38.19 8.04
C ARG A 12 -10.61 -38.99 7.96
N SER A 13 -9.53 -38.38 7.52
CA SER A 13 -8.22 -39.05 7.49
C SER A 13 -7.59 -39.27 8.89
N GLY A 14 -8.09 -38.59 9.93
CA GLY A 14 -7.62 -38.74 11.32
C GLY A 14 -8.70 -38.41 12.37
N PRO A 15 -8.43 -38.69 13.66
CA PRO A 15 -9.39 -38.63 14.76
C PRO A 15 -9.61 -37.21 15.32
N SER A 16 -9.94 -36.26 14.44
CA SER A 16 -10.44 -34.94 14.84
C SER A 16 -11.08 -34.21 13.66
N THR A 17 -11.79 -33.12 13.92
CA THR A 17 -12.34 -32.25 12.87
C THR A 17 -11.27 -31.47 12.10
N ALA A 18 -10.01 -31.45 12.57
CA ALA A 18 -8.89 -30.83 11.86
C ALA A 18 -8.40 -31.66 10.66
N TYR A 19 -8.75 -32.94 10.59
CA TYR A 19 -8.36 -33.81 9.47
C TYR A 19 -9.32 -33.67 8.28
N PRO A 20 -8.82 -33.68 7.04
CA PRO A 20 -9.65 -33.69 5.83
C PRO A 20 -10.69 -34.80 5.82
N VAL A 21 -11.86 -34.52 5.21
CA VAL A 21 -12.88 -35.53 4.91
C VAL A 21 -12.41 -36.37 3.71
N VAL A 22 -12.32 -37.68 3.88
CA VAL A 22 -11.91 -38.65 2.85
C VAL A 22 -13.10 -39.41 2.25
N GLY A 23 -14.30 -39.23 2.80
CA GLY A 23 -15.53 -39.75 2.24
C GLY A 23 -16.71 -39.55 3.19
N GLN A 24 -17.84 -40.15 2.85
CA GLN A 24 -19.07 -40.04 3.62
C GLN A 24 -19.76 -41.40 3.73
N LEU A 25 -20.50 -41.58 4.82
CA LEU A 25 -21.41 -42.70 5.04
C LEU A 25 -22.82 -42.14 5.25
N THR A 26 -23.85 -42.91 4.91
CA THR A 26 -25.25 -42.50 5.07
C THR A 26 -25.93 -43.27 6.20
N LEU A 27 -27.10 -42.78 6.63
CA LEU A 27 -27.89 -43.38 7.70
C LEU A 27 -28.04 -44.90 7.54
N ASN A 28 -27.86 -45.64 8.64
CA ASN A 28 -27.91 -47.11 8.73
C ASN A 28 -26.79 -47.87 7.99
N GLN A 29 -25.90 -47.19 7.25
CA GLN A 29 -24.71 -47.84 6.72
C GLN A 29 -23.83 -48.35 7.86
N SER A 30 -23.27 -49.55 7.70
CA SER A 30 -22.48 -50.20 8.75
C SER A 30 -21.10 -50.62 8.25
N CYS A 31 -20.06 -50.36 9.04
CA CYS A 31 -18.68 -50.75 8.72
C CYS A 31 -17.97 -51.42 9.89
N PRO A 32 -16.97 -52.28 9.61
CA PRO A 32 -16.04 -52.78 10.62
C PRO A 32 -15.30 -51.62 11.33
N VAL A 33 -15.25 -51.69 12.66
CA VAL A 33 -14.36 -50.86 13.49
C VAL A 33 -13.03 -51.58 13.58
N VAL A 34 -11.95 -50.92 13.15
CA VAL A 34 -10.60 -51.51 13.10
C VAL A 34 -9.60 -50.85 14.03
N GLY A 35 -9.94 -49.66 14.55
CA GLY A 35 -9.08 -48.91 15.46
C GLY A 35 -9.84 -47.81 16.20
N ARG A 36 -9.18 -47.20 17.17
CA ARG A 36 -9.69 -46.06 17.95
C ARG A 36 -8.58 -45.08 18.29
N ASP A 37 -8.97 -43.86 18.64
CA ASP A 37 -8.05 -42.92 19.27
C ASP A 37 -7.86 -43.31 20.74
N LEU A 38 -6.85 -42.71 21.37
CA LEU A 38 -6.49 -43.03 22.76
C LEU A 38 -7.69 -42.83 23.71
N ALA A 39 -8.49 -41.79 23.49
CA ALA A 39 -9.65 -41.45 24.29
C ALA A 39 -10.95 -42.20 23.91
N ALA A 40 -10.94 -43.03 22.86
CA ALA A 40 -12.11 -43.69 22.29
C ALA A 40 -13.25 -42.73 21.88
N THR A 41 -12.90 -41.50 21.52
CA THR A 41 -13.83 -40.48 21.01
C THR A 41 -14.01 -40.55 19.50
N TRP A 42 -13.14 -41.30 18.81
CA TRP A 42 -13.18 -41.56 17.37
C TRP A 42 -12.94 -43.03 17.06
N TRP A 43 -13.72 -43.58 16.13
CA TRP A 43 -13.54 -44.92 15.58
C TRP A 43 -12.91 -44.86 14.20
N GLN A 44 -11.87 -45.66 13.97
CA GLN A 44 -11.37 -45.92 12.63
C GLN A 44 -12.17 -47.04 11.99
N LEU A 45 -12.78 -46.76 10.84
CA LEU A 45 -13.61 -47.67 10.08
C LEU A 45 -12.91 -48.14 8.82
N LYS A 46 -13.14 -49.41 8.46
CA LYS A 46 -12.70 -50.02 7.21
C LYS A 46 -13.91 -50.45 6.39
N CYS A 47 -14.50 -49.51 5.66
CA CYS A 47 -15.76 -49.72 4.93
C CYS A 47 -15.54 -50.39 3.57
N SER A 48 -14.45 -50.07 2.88
CA SER A 48 -14.07 -50.68 1.59
C SER A 48 -12.56 -50.49 1.34
N ALA A 49 -12.06 -51.01 0.21
CA ALA A 49 -10.67 -50.76 -0.21
C ALA A 49 -10.38 -49.25 -0.37
N ALA A 50 -11.38 -48.46 -0.81
CA ALA A 50 -11.23 -47.04 -1.09
C ALA A 50 -11.69 -46.12 0.07
N LEU A 51 -12.48 -46.63 1.02
CA LEU A 51 -13.03 -45.83 2.12
C LEU A 51 -12.61 -46.38 3.48
N ASN A 52 -11.49 -45.87 3.96
CA ASN A 52 -10.94 -46.11 5.29
C ASN A 52 -10.72 -44.77 5.98
N GLY A 53 -11.16 -44.63 7.23
CA GLY A 53 -10.97 -43.39 7.96
C GLY A 53 -11.74 -43.31 9.26
N TRP A 54 -11.76 -42.13 9.85
CA TRP A 54 -12.16 -41.87 11.22
C TRP A 54 -13.53 -41.21 11.28
N VAL A 55 -14.36 -41.68 12.21
CA VAL A 55 -15.67 -41.08 12.51
C VAL A 55 -15.80 -40.80 14.00
N ALA A 56 -16.55 -39.75 14.35
CA ALA A 56 -16.81 -39.43 15.74
C ALA A 56 -17.68 -40.51 16.40
N ALA A 57 -17.25 -41.02 17.55
CA ALA A 57 -17.92 -42.13 18.23
C ALA A 57 -19.39 -41.83 18.56
N GLN A 58 -19.70 -40.58 18.89
CA GLN A 58 -21.05 -40.11 19.21
C GLN A 58 -22.05 -40.17 18.04
N LEU A 59 -21.57 -40.31 16.79
CA LEU A 59 -22.41 -40.30 15.59
C LEU A 59 -22.68 -41.72 15.04
N VAL A 60 -22.18 -42.75 15.71
CA VAL A 60 -22.37 -44.15 15.33
C VAL A 60 -22.77 -44.99 16.53
N THR A 61 -23.59 -46.00 16.29
CA THR A 61 -23.87 -47.05 17.27
C THR A 61 -22.94 -48.23 17.00
N VAL A 62 -22.12 -48.61 17.98
CA VAL A 62 -21.22 -49.77 17.85
C VAL A 62 -21.87 -51.02 18.43
N SER A 63 -22.01 -52.06 17.61
CA SER A 63 -22.42 -53.39 18.03
C SER A 63 -21.23 -54.28 18.35
N GLY A 64 -21.26 -54.94 19.52
CA GLY A 64 -20.21 -55.82 20.04
C GLY A 64 -19.31 -55.16 21.08
N SER A 65 -18.32 -55.92 21.59
CA SER A 65 -17.36 -55.40 22.57
C SER A 65 -16.33 -54.49 21.91
N THR A 66 -16.13 -53.30 22.46
CA THR A 66 -15.10 -52.33 22.05
C THR A 66 -13.81 -52.43 22.86
N ALA A 67 -13.77 -53.32 23.88
CA ALA A 67 -12.68 -53.39 24.86
C ALA A 67 -11.31 -53.67 24.23
N ASN A 68 -11.28 -54.41 23.11
CA ASN A 68 -10.05 -54.84 22.44
C ASN A 68 -9.77 -54.10 21.13
N VAL A 69 -10.47 -53.00 20.85
CA VAL A 69 -10.18 -52.20 19.65
C VAL A 69 -8.82 -51.51 19.82
N PRO A 70 -7.86 -51.73 18.92
CA PRO A 70 -6.51 -51.20 19.07
C PRO A 70 -6.47 -49.67 18.96
N VAL A 71 -5.61 -49.03 19.75
CA VAL A 71 -5.32 -47.61 19.60
C VAL A 71 -4.47 -47.43 18.34
N THR A 72 -4.93 -46.59 17.43
CA THR A 72 -4.21 -46.27 16.19
C THR A 72 -3.80 -44.80 16.24
N GLU A 73 -2.49 -44.54 16.23
CA GLU A 73 -1.98 -43.18 16.11
C GLU A 73 -2.14 -42.70 14.66
N ALA A 74 -2.90 -41.62 14.48
CA ALA A 74 -2.90 -40.91 13.20
C ALA A 74 -1.68 -39.99 13.13
N SER A 75 -1.05 -39.90 11.96
CA SER A 75 -0.08 -38.85 11.67
C SER A 75 -0.67 -37.48 12.00
N ALA A 76 0.12 -36.53 12.50
CA ALA A 76 -0.33 -35.18 12.80
C ALA A 76 -1.21 -34.60 11.67
N PRO A 77 -2.27 -33.84 12.00
CA PRO A 77 -3.11 -33.25 10.96
C PRO A 77 -2.23 -32.38 10.05
N PRO A 78 -2.48 -32.38 8.74
CA PRO A 78 -1.78 -31.46 7.86
C PRO A 78 -1.98 -30.03 8.41
N PRO A 79 -0.98 -29.14 8.28
CA PRO A 79 -1.18 -27.74 8.56
C PRO A 79 -2.46 -27.26 7.88
N PRO A 80 -3.25 -26.34 8.48
CA PRO A 80 -4.39 -25.76 7.79
C PRO A 80 -3.93 -25.35 6.40
N ALA A 81 -4.57 -25.88 5.36
CA ALA A 81 -4.31 -25.42 4.01
C ALA A 81 -4.47 -23.90 4.07
N ALA A 82 -3.43 -23.17 3.66
CA ALA A 82 -3.54 -21.72 3.56
C ALA A 82 -4.82 -21.45 2.79
N THR A 83 -5.76 -20.75 3.43
CA THR A 83 -6.94 -20.25 2.74
C THR A 83 -6.41 -19.60 1.48
N PRO A 84 -6.86 -19.95 0.26
CA PRO A 84 -6.48 -19.14 -0.88
C PRO A 84 -6.92 -17.73 -0.51
N THR A 85 -5.95 -16.84 -0.33
CA THR A 85 -6.20 -15.41 -0.42
C THR A 85 -7.08 -15.27 -1.67
N PRO A 86 -8.27 -14.64 -1.60
CA PRO A 86 -9.05 -14.44 -2.80
C PRO A 86 -8.07 -13.92 -3.84
N ALA A 87 -7.91 -14.65 -4.93
CA ALA A 87 -7.09 -14.17 -6.02
C ALA A 87 -7.57 -12.74 -6.27
N PRO A 88 -6.67 -11.74 -6.35
CA PRO A 88 -7.09 -10.42 -6.78
C PRO A 88 -7.98 -10.65 -8.02
N PRO A 89 -9.17 -10.04 -8.09
CA PRO A 89 -10.04 -10.18 -9.24
C PRO A 89 -9.16 -10.07 -10.49
N PRO A 90 -9.38 -10.93 -11.51
CA PRO A 90 -8.50 -10.98 -12.67
C PRO A 90 -8.19 -9.54 -13.05
N VAL A 91 -6.90 -9.17 -13.05
CA VAL A 91 -6.47 -7.82 -13.36
C VAL A 91 -6.99 -7.57 -14.76
N VAL A 92 -8.16 -6.94 -14.85
CA VAL A 92 -8.64 -6.40 -16.10
C VAL A 92 -7.58 -5.36 -16.41
N ALA A 93 -6.81 -5.59 -17.46
CA ALA A 93 -5.76 -4.67 -17.88
C ALA A 93 -6.44 -3.33 -18.23
N GLY A 94 -6.50 -2.43 -17.25
CA GLY A 94 -7.34 -1.26 -17.29
C GLY A 94 -7.02 -0.31 -16.15
N TRP A 95 -7.57 0.89 -16.23
CA TRP A 95 -7.45 1.95 -15.24
C TRP A 95 -8.56 1.82 -14.21
N THR A 96 -8.23 1.98 -12.94
CA THR A 96 -9.23 2.27 -11.92
C THR A 96 -9.63 3.72 -12.05
N ALA A 97 -10.85 3.98 -12.50
CA ALA A 97 -11.44 5.32 -12.59
C ALA A 97 -12.28 5.59 -11.33
N SER A 98 -11.98 6.66 -10.62
CA SER A 98 -12.71 7.15 -9.46
C SER A 98 -13.29 8.52 -9.79
N TYR A 99 -14.62 8.70 -9.72
CA TYR A 99 -15.29 9.97 -10.02
C TYR A 99 -15.87 10.60 -8.76
N PHE A 100 -15.75 11.91 -8.65
CA PHE A 100 -16.14 12.70 -7.49
C PHE A 100 -17.11 13.80 -7.91
N SER A 101 -18.13 14.07 -7.07
CA SER A 101 -19.12 15.10 -7.32
C SER A 101 -18.65 16.50 -6.89
N ASN A 102 -17.34 16.75 -6.94
CA ASN A 102 -16.68 18.01 -6.63
C ASN A 102 -15.39 18.11 -7.46
N ARG A 103 -14.85 19.33 -7.61
CA ARG A 103 -13.63 19.60 -8.40
C ARG A 103 -12.33 19.20 -7.72
N ASP A 104 -12.35 19.01 -6.40
CA ASP A 104 -11.13 18.96 -5.58
C ASP A 104 -10.68 17.53 -5.26
N LEU A 105 -11.29 16.51 -5.89
CA LEU A 105 -11.06 15.10 -5.59
C LEU A 105 -11.30 14.77 -4.10
N ALA A 106 -12.17 15.55 -3.45
CA ALA A 106 -12.37 15.50 -2.01
C ALA A 106 -13.37 14.40 -1.62
N GLY A 107 -13.11 13.78 -0.48
CA GLY A 107 -13.98 12.74 0.09
C GLY A 107 -13.90 11.40 -0.64
N SER A 108 -14.91 10.56 -0.44
CA SER A 108 -15.01 9.28 -1.14
C SER A 108 -15.56 9.47 -2.56
N PRO A 109 -15.03 8.73 -3.56
CA PRO A 109 -15.58 8.78 -4.91
C PRO A 109 -17.03 8.27 -4.94
N ALA A 110 -17.88 8.95 -5.70
CA ALA A 110 -19.29 8.56 -5.88
C ALA A 110 -19.44 7.37 -6.84
N VAL A 111 -18.48 7.20 -7.76
CA VAL A 111 -18.41 6.06 -8.68
C VAL A 111 -16.96 5.58 -8.77
N VAL A 112 -16.77 4.27 -8.69
CA VAL A 112 -15.47 3.62 -8.96
C VAL A 112 -15.71 2.49 -9.95
N GLU A 113 -14.96 2.49 -11.04
CA GLU A 113 -15.05 1.46 -12.07
C GLU A 113 -13.68 1.13 -12.67
N THR A 114 -13.62 0.10 -13.50
CA THR A 114 -12.43 -0.23 -14.28
C THR A 114 -12.69 0.04 -15.75
N VAL A 115 -11.84 0.85 -16.37
CA VAL A 115 -11.96 1.27 -17.77
C VAL A 115 -10.73 0.83 -18.57
N PRO A 116 -10.87 0.41 -19.84
CA PRO A 116 -9.73 -0.11 -20.60
C PRO A 116 -8.68 0.97 -20.94
N GLU A 117 -9.13 2.21 -21.13
CA GLU A 117 -8.32 3.37 -21.49
C GLU A 117 -8.91 4.65 -20.88
N VAL A 118 -8.10 5.70 -20.80
CA VAL A 118 -8.57 7.05 -20.49
C VAL A 118 -8.79 7.77 -21.81
N ASN A 119 -10.00 7.65 -22.36
CA ASN A 119 -10.38 8.20 -23.66
C ASN A 119 -11.86 8.61 -23.63
N PHE A 120 -12.14 9.69 -22.92
CA PHE A 120 -13.49 10.15 -22.65
C PHE A 120 -13.76 11.51 -23.28
N ASN A 121 -14.95 11.65 -23.85
CA ASN A 121 -15.53 12.93 -24.25
C ASN A 121 -17.00 12.89 -23.82
N TRP A 122 -17.31 13.58 -22.73
CA TRP A 122 -18.66 13.66 -22.18
C TRP A 122 -19.44 14.86 -22.74
N GLY A 123 -18.78 15.78 -23.46
CA GLY A 123 -19.37 17.03 -23.91
C GLY A 123 -19.97 17.78 -22.71
N ALA A 124 -21.20 18.25 -22.81
CA ALA A 124 -21.92 18.88 -21.69
C ALA A 124 -22.59 17.89 -20.71
N GLY A 125 -22.16 16.62 -20.74
CA GLY A 125 -22.70 15.54 -19.92
C GLY A 125 -21.79 15.16 -18.75
N SER A 126 -22.05 14.01 -18.13
CA SER A 126 -21.25 13.49 -17.02
C SER A 126 -20.86 12.03 -17.26
N PRO A 127 -19.82 11.52 -16.56
CA PRO A 127 -19.39 10.12 -16.66
C PRO A 127 -20.44 9.10 -16.15
N ALA A 128 -21.31 9.52 -15.23
CA ALA A 128 -22.35 8.66 -14.67
C ALA A 128 -23.50 9.52 -14.12
N PRO A 129 -24.73 8.97 -13.99
CA PRO A 129 -25.88 9.70 -13.46
C PRO A 129 -25.69 10.29 -12.05
N GLN A 130 -24.78 9.72 -11.25
CA GLN A 130 -24.44 10.17 -9.89
C GLN A 130 -23.47 11.35 -9.88
N ILE A 131 -22.85 11.67 -11.03
CA ILE A 131 -21.88 12.74 -11.18
C ILE A 131 -22.58 13.92 -11.85
N PRO A 132 -22.48 15.13 -11.29
CA PRO A 132 -23.03 16.32 -11.94
C PRO A 132 -22.32 16.58 -13.28
N PRO A 133 -23.00 17.18 -14.27
CA PRO A 133 -22.38 17.55 -15.55
C PRO A 133 -21.22 18.56 -15.42
N ASP A 134 -21.31 19.43 -14.42
CA ASP A 134 -20.32 20.46 -14.12
C ASP A 134 -19.75 20.26 -12.71
N ASN A 135 -18.59 20.84 -12.43
CA ASN A 135 -17.94 20.83 -11.11
C ASN A 135 -17.68 19.43 -10.55
N PHE A 136 -17.22 18.51 -11.40
CA PHE A 136 -16.83 17.16 -11.01
C PHE A 136 -15.33 16.93 -11.22
N SER A 137 -14.81 15.85 -10.65
CA SER A 137 -13.42 15.42 -10.88
C SER A 137 -13.31 13.92 -11.04
N ALA A 138 -12.19 13.48 -11.61
CA ALA A 138 -11.87 12.07 -11.81
C ALA A 138 -10.40 11.79 -11.48
N ARG A 139 -10.13 10.61 -10.92
CA ARG A 139 -8.80 10.04 -10.76
C ARG A 139 -8.72 8.70 -11.46
N PHE A 140 -7.76 8.55 -12.36
CA PHE A 140 -7.46 7.31 -13.07
C PHE A 140 -6.11 6.77 -12.60
N GLU A 141 -6.07 5.53 -12.10
CA GLU A 141 -4.83 4.90 -11.63
C GLU A 141 -4.61 3.54 -12.30
N ARG A 142 -3.37 3.27 -12.70
CA ARG A 142 -2.99 1.97 -13.27
C ARG A 142 -1.54 1.63 -12.95
N LEU A 143 -1.29 0.39 -12.56
CA LEU A 143 0.06 -0.19 -12.53
C LEU A 143 0.43 -0.69 -13.93
N VAL A 144 1.55 -0.23 -14.47
CA VAL A 144 2.03 -0.56 -15.81
C VAL A 144 3.46 -1.05 -15.73
N ASN A 145 3.77 -2.17 -16.39
CA ASN A 145 5.13 -2.61 -16.57
C ASN A 145 5.73 -1.94 -17.82
N PHE A 146 6.71 -1.07 -17.63
CA PHE A 146 7.41 -0.39 -18.71
C PHE A 146 8.77 -1.05 -18.98
N PRO A 147 9.17 -1.20 -20.24
CA PRO A 147 10.58 -1.19 -20.61
C PRO A 147 11.25 0.12 -20.21
N ALA A 148 12.56 0.09 -19.93
CA ALA A 148 13.30 1.33 -19.75
C ALA A 148 13.26 2.17 -21.04
N GLY A 149 12.94 3.45 -20.93
CA GLY A 149 12.88 4.33 -22.09
C GLY A 149 12.31 5.71 -21.77
N THR A 150 12.36 6.60 -22.75
CA THR A 150 11.68 7.89 -22.68
C THR A 150 10.31 7.78 -23.32
N TYR A 151 9.29 8.11 -22.53
CA TYR A 151 7.89 8.08 -22.93
C TYR A 151 7.36 9.49 -23.01
N ARG A 152 6.72 9.83 -24.14
CA ARG A 152 5.91 11.03 -24.27
C ARG A 152 4.51 10.71 -23.78
N LEU A 153 4.10 11.35 -22.69
CA LEU A 153 2.74 11.33 -22.17
C LEU A 153 1.96 12.49 -22.79
N THR A 154 0.81 12.21 -23.41
CA THR A 154 -0.01 13.22 -24.10
C THR A 154 -1.42 13.21 -23.54
N LEU A 155 -1.92 14.38 -23.12
CA LEU A 155 -3.30 14.56 -22.67
C LEU A 155 -4.02 15.57 -23.55
N GLN A 156 -5.25 15.24 -23.94
CA GLN A 156 -6.25 16.19 -24.45
C GLN A 156 -7.34 16.32 -23.40
N TYR A 157 -7.61 17.55 -22.96
CA TYR A 157 -8.49 17.77 -21.81
C TYR A 157 -9.12 19.16 -21.79
N ASP A 158 -10.27 19.23 -21.12
CA ASP A 158 -11.06 20.41 -20.75
C ASP A 158 -11.79 20.01 -19.46
N ASP A 159 -11.53 20.56 -18.27
CA ASP A 159 -10.74 21.76 -17.96
C ASP A 159 -9.28 21.50 -17.54
N GLY A 160 -9.05 20.82 -16.43
CA GLY A 160 -7.74 20.77 -15.75
C GLY A 160 -7.27 19.37 -15.47
N VAL A 161 -5.95 19.13 -15.58
CA VAL A 161 -5.34 17.81 -15.38
C VAL A 161 -4.03 17.85 -14.62
N ARG A 162 -3.73 16.74 -13.94
CA ARG A 162 -2.41 16.40 -13.44
C ARG A 162 -2.06 14.97 -13.81
N VAL A 163 -0.77 14.71 -14.04
CA VAL A 163 -0.27 13.37 -14.31
C VAL A 163 0.87 13.06 -13.37
N TYR A 164 0.86 11.84 -12.85
CA TYR A 164 1.89 11.34 -11.98
C TYR A 164 2.42 9.99 -12.48
N VAL A 165 3.72 9.78 -12.30
CA VAL A 165 4.39 8.48 -12.43
C VAL A 165 5.09 8.19 -11.11
N ASP A 166 4.75 7.09 -10.45
CA ASP A 166 5.22 6.74 -9.09
C ASP A 166 5.06 7.87 -8.08
N ASN A 167 3.87 8.48 -8.11
CA ASN A 167 3.49 9.63 -7.29
C ASN A 167 4.33 10.90 -7.55
N GLN A 168 5.21 10.92 -8.56
CA GLN A 168 5.89 12.14 -9.03
C GLN A 168 5.00 12.88 -10.02
N LEU A 169 4.66 14.14 -9.73
CA LEU A 169 3.91 15.00 -10.63
C LEU A 169 4.79 15.36 -11.84
N VAL A 170 4.42 14.86 -13.02
CA VAL A 170 5.17 15.08 -14.27
C VAL A 170 4.49 16.09 -15.18
N LEU A 171 3.19 16.32 -15.01
CA LEU A 171 2.43 17.35 -15.73
C LEU A 171 1.40 17.95 -14.78
N ASP A 172 1.37 19.27 -14.66
CA ASP A 172 0.39 20.01 -13.86
C ASP A 172 -0.20 21.15 -14.69
N ASP A 173 -1.44 20.97 -15.12
CA ASP A 173 -2.25 22.05 -15.68
C ASP A 173 -3.62 22.08 -15.01
N TRP A 174 -3.62 22.30 -13.69
CA TRP A 174 -4.83 22.32 -12.87
C TRP A 174 -5.54 23.68 -12.91
N LYS A 175 -6.04 24.09 -14.08
CA LYS A 175 -6.73 25.37 -14.27
C LYS A 175 -7.88 25.30 -15.29
N ASP A 176 -8.90 26.11 -15.04
CA ASP A 176 -10.05 26.30 -15.93
C ASP A 176 -9.58 26.76 -17.31
N GLY A 177 -10.31 26.34 -18.34
CA GLY A 177 -10.12 26.79 -19.70
C GLY A 177 -10.47 25.71 -20.70
N THR A 178 -10.60 26.10 -21.96
CA THR A 178 -11.09 25.24 -23.03
C THR A 178 -10.18 24.05 -23.35
N GLU A 179 -10.74 23.12 -24.12
CA GLU A 179 -10.07 21.96 -24.70
C GLU A 179 -8.70 22.30 -25.27
N ARG A 180 -7.69 21.65 -24.71
CA ARG A 180 -6.28 21.83 -25.09
C ARG A 180 -5.53 20.51 -24.99
N THR A 181 -4.34 20.51 -25.58
CA THR A 181 -3.43 19.36 -25.52
C THR A 181 -2.13 19.76 -24.86
N SER A 182 -1.68 18.97 -23.90
CA SER A 182 -0.37 19.09 -23.27
C SER A 182 0.39 17.78 -23.38
N SER A 183 1.71 17.86 -23.43
CA SER A 183 2.57 16.67 -23.42
C SER A 183 3.77 16.88 -22.53
N VAL A 184 4.27 15.79 -21.96
CA VAL A 184 5.53 15.76 -21.22
C VAL A 184 6.32 14.51 -21.60
N ASP A 185 7.64 14.66 -21.73
CA ASP A 185 8.56 13.55 -21.93
C ASP A 185 9.12 13.12 -20.57
N VAL A 186 8.94 11.85 -20.21
CA VAL A 186 9.41 11.28 -18.94
C VAL A 186 10.28 10.06 -19.21
N ALA A 187 11.45 10.01 -18.57
CA ALA A 187 12.26 8.81 -18.53
C ALA A 187 11.66 7.84 -17.49
N ILE A 188 11.29 6.65 -17.93
CA ILE A 188 10.74 5.60 -17.07
C ILE A 188 11.73 4.45 -17.05
N ALA A 189 12.04 3.95 -15.87
CA ALA A 189 12.92 2.79 -15.70
C ALA A 189 12.21 1.51 -16.19
N ALA A 190 12.96 0.42 -16.32
CA ALA A 190 12.33 -0.87 -16.55
C ALA A 190 11.67 -1.34 -15.25
N GLY A 191 10.42 -1.77 -15.30
CA GLY A 191 9.72 -2.30 -14.13
C GLY A 191 8.25 -1.86 -14.04
N ASN A 192 7.64 -2.16 -12.90
CA ASN A 192 6.27 -1.74 -12.61
C ASN A 192 6.28 -0.30 -12.10
N HIS A 193 5.44 0.54 -12.71
CA HIS A 193 5.26 1.94 -12.35
C HIS A 193 3.78 2.25 -12.21
N THR A 194 3.41 3.05 -11.21
CA THR A 194 2.03 3.53 -11.06
C THR A 194 1.87 4.80 -11.88
N VAL A 195 0.97 4.77 -12.87
CA VAL A 195 0.55 5.97 -13.60
C VAL A 195 -0.77 6.45 -13.00
N LYS A 196 -0.83 7.72 -12.62
CA LYS A 196 -2.03 8.36 -12.09
C LYS A 196 -2.35 9.61 -12.89
N ILE A 197 -3.62 9.79 -13.26
CA ILE A 197 -4.14 10.98 -13.90
C ILE A 197 -5.23 11.54 -12.99
N GLU A 198 -5.14 12.81 -12.66
CA GLU A 198 -6.19 13.56 -11.99
C GLU A 198 -6.76 14.54 -13.01
N TYR A 199 -8.08 14.71 -13.00
CA TYR A 199 -8.83 15.56 -13.93
C TYR A 199 -9.96 16.26 -13.19
N TYR A 200 -10.32 17.48 -13.60
CA TYR A 200 -11.59 18.08 -13.23
C TYR A 200 -12.27 18.78 -14.40
N GLU A 201 -13.59 18.87 -14.29
CA GLU A 201 -14.46 19.71 -15.07
C GLU A 201 -15.04 20.81 -14.18
N ALA A 202 -14.92 22.06 -14.62
CA ALA A 202 -15.56 23.21 -14.01
C ALA A 202 -16.92 23.45 -14.64
N TYR A 203 -16.94 23.81 -15.93
CA TYR A 203 -18.16 24.16 -16.66
C TYR A 203 -18.04 23.88 -18.16
N GLY A 204 -19.11 23.36 -18.75
CA GLY A 204 -19.25 23.32 -20.19
C GLY A 204 -18.85 21.98 -20.79
N GLY A 205 -17.72 21.91 -21.49
CA GLY A 205 -17.37 20.76 -22.31
C GLY A 205 -16.34 19.86 -21.63
N ALA A 206 -16.73 18.70 -21.15
CA ALA A 206 -15.84 17.78 -20.45
C ALA A 206 -15.16 16.75 -21.40
N VAL A 207 -13.83 16.79 -21.48
CA VAL A 207 -13.03 15.81 -22.24
C VAL A 207 -11.77 15.45 -21.47
N VAL A 208 -11.38 14.17 -21.49
CA VAL A 208 -10.06 13.72 -21.02
C VAL A 208 -9.62 12.50 -21.80
N ARG A 209 -8.52 12.63 -22.53
CA ARG A 209 -7.89 11.55 -23.28
C ARG A 209 -6.42 11.49 -22.94
N PHE A 210 -5.89 10.29 -22.79
CA PHE A 210 -4.49 10.07 -22.44
C PHE A 210 -3.88 8.98 -23.29
N THR A 211 -2.67 9.26 -23.78
CA THR A 211 -1.83 8.29 -24.48
C THR A 211 -0.39 8.41 -24.03
N TRP A 212 0.37 7.33 -24.19
CA TRP A 212 1.83 7.38 -24.11
C TRP A 212 2.46 6.70 -25.31
N ALA A 213 3.61 7.19 -25.74
CA ALA A 213 4.41 6.56 -26.78
C ALA A 213 5.90 6.68 -26.45
N THR A 214 6.67 5.64 -26.77
CA THR A 214 8.14 5.74 -26.76
C THR A 214 8.58 6.68 -27.87
N ILE A 215 9.45 7.64 -27.57
CA ILE A 215 10.03 8.53 -28.59
C ILE A 215 11.45 8.06 -28.94
N ASN A 216 11.57 7.41 -30.11
CA ASN A 216 12.77 6.81 -30.73
C ASN A 216 13.38 5.56 -30.06
N GLY A 217 13.33 4.43 -30.78
CA GLY A 217 14.03 3.19 -30.47
C GLY A 217 15.49 3.23 -30.92
N ASN A 218 16.41 3.39 -29.98
CA ASN A 218 17.79 2.90 -30.06
C ASN A 218 18.30 2.80 -28.62
N VAL A 219 18.87 1.64 -28.29
CA VAL A 219 19.47 1.32 -26.99
C VAL A 219 20.38 2.45 -26.54
N VAL A 220 19.99 3.10 -25.45
CA VAL A 220 20.91 3.82 -24.59
C VAL A 220 20.95 3.01 -23.29
N ALA A 221 21.95 2.13 -23.16
CA ALA A 221 22.44 1.75 -21.83
C ALA A 221 22.62 3.05 -21.03
N PRO A 222 22.25 3.12 -19.74
CA PRO A 222 22.10 4.37 -19.00
C PRO A 222 23.32 5.26 -19.23
N THR A 223 23.20 6.24 -20.11
CA THR A 223 24.19 7.29 -20.24
C THR A 223 23.95 8.25 -19.07
N PRO A 224 25.01 8.66 -18.38
CA PRO A 224 24.90 9.62 -17.28
C PRO A 224 24.16 10.86 -17.79
N VAL A 225 23.15 11.28 -17.03
CA VAL A 225 22.38 12.51 -17.27
C VAL A 225 23.35 13.69 -17.46
N PRO A 226 23.15 14.57 -18.45
CA PRO A 226 24.01 15.76 -18.64
C PRO A 226 23.99 16.62 -17.37
N PRO A 227 25.11 17.28 -17.01
CA PRO A 227 25.14 18.08 -15.81
C PRO A 227 24.09 19.21 -15.91
N PRO A 228 23.35 19.50 -14.81
CA PRO A 228 22.51 20.68 -14.74
C PRO A 228 23.36 21.94 -15.02
N PRO A 229 22.76 23.05 -15.51
CA PRO A 229 23.47 24.29 -15.72
C PRO A 229 24.26 24.62 -14.46
N SER A 230 25.58 24.77 -14.63
CA SER A 230 26.57 24.96 -13.56
C SER A 230 26.03 25.98 -12.57
N ASN A 231 25.58 25.51 -11.41
CA ASN A 231 25.30 26.23 -10.15
C ASN A 231 24.49 25.38 -9.13
N VAL A 232 23.94 24.22 -9.50
CA VAL A 232 23.27 23.32 -8.55
C VAL A 232 24.10 22.05 -8.37
N VAL A 233 24.70 21.91 -7.18
CA VAL A 233 25.41 20.70 -6.75
C VAL A 233 24.39 19.56 -6.71
N PRO A 234 24.53 18.48 -7.51
CA PRO A 234 23.69 17.30 -7.36
C PRO A 234 23.94 16.69 -5.96
N PRO A 235 22.90 16.22 -5.25
CA PRO A 235 23.10 15.60 -3.95
C PRO A 235 24.03 14.39 -4.13
N PRO A 236 25.09 14.27 -3.30
CA PRO A 236 25.93 13.08 -3.34
C PRO A 236 25.07 11.86 -3.03
N VAL A 237 25.37 10.73 -3.65
CA VAL A 237 24.81 9.44 -3.22
C VAL A 237 25.75 8.88 -2.15
N PRO A 238 25.31 8.62 -0.90
CA PRO A 238 26.12 7.87 0.06
C PRO A 238 25.49 6.52 0.40
N SER A 239 26.38 5.54 0.39
CA SER A 239 26.37 4.36 1.24
C SER A 239 26.18 4.71 2.71
N ASN A 240 25.51 3.82 3.46
CA ASN A 240 25.48 3.77 4.94
C ASN A 240 24.28 4.40 5.64
N GLY A 241 23.25 4.76 4.87
CA GLY A 241 22.04 5.27 5.46
C GLY A 241 22.28 6.62 6.12
N ASP A 242 22.33 7.66 5.30
CA ASP A 242 22.25 9.04 5.75
C ASP A 242 20.84 9.59 5.44
N TRP A 243 20.54 10.81 5.87
CA TRP A 243 19.32 11.49 5.43
C TRP A 243 19.53 12.09 4.05
N GLN A 244 18.66 11.72 3.11
CA GLN A 244 18.50 12.46 1.86
C GLN A 244 17.54 13.61 2.11
N VAL A 245 18.03 14.84 1.99
CA VAL A 245 17.25 16.05 2.29
C VAL A 245 17.07 16.87 1.04
N THR A 246 15.82 17.17 0.73
CA THR A 246 15.44 17.99 -0.43
C THR A 246 14.63 19.18 0.06
N TYR A 247 14.87 20.37 -0.48
CA TYR A 247 14.22 21.63 -0.10
C TYR A 247 13.51 22.29 -1.28
N TRP A 248 12.38 22.95 -1.01
CA TRP A 248 11.60 23.73 -1.98
C TRP A 248 11.33 25.14 -1.45
N ASN A 249 11.22 26.13 -2.34
CA ASN A 249 10.83 27.52 -2.01
C ASN A 249 9.31 27.74 -2.02
N ASN A 250 8.58 26.78 -1.46
CA ASN A 250 7.15 26.84 -1.20
C ASN A 250 6.82 25.85 -0.07
N PRO A 251 5.67 25.98 0.59
CA PRO A 251 5.34 25.15 1.73
C PRO A 251 4.80 23.77 1.32
N ASP A 252 4.56 23.52 0.03
CA ASP A 252 3.78 22.36 -0.43
C ASP A 252 4.63 21.23 -1.02
N LEU A 253 5.97 21.33 -0.93
CA LEU A 253 6.93 20.45 -1.60
C LEU A 253 6.70 20.38 -3.13
N ALA A 254 6.16 21.46 -3.70
CA ALA A 254 5.72 21.49 -5.07
C ALA A 254 6.82 21.98 -6.02
N GLY A 255 6.79 21.49 -7.25
CA GLY A 255 7.71 21.93 -8.30
C GLY A 255 9.15 21.45 -8.09
N SER A 256 10.08 22.16 -8.73
CA SER A 256 11.50 21.80 -8.68
C SER A 256 12.10 22.13 -7.32
N PRO A 257 12.82 21.19 -6.69
CA PRO A 257 13.55 21.49 -5.48
C PRO A 257 14.67 22.48 -5.77
N VAL A 258 14.94 23.35 -4.80
CA VAL A 258 15.93 24.43 -4.92
C VAL A 258 17.28 23.99 -4.38
N TYR A 259 17.28 23.08 -3.42
CA TYR A 259 18.50 22.53 -2.85
C TYR A 259 18.30 21.08 -2.45
N ALA A 260 19.33 20.26 -2.59
CA ALA A 260 19.33 18.90 -2.07
C ALA A 260 20.71 18.59 -1.49
N GLN A 261 20.73 17.85 -0.39
CA GLN A 261 21.95 17.44 0.26
C GLN A 261 21.78 16.11 0.96
N ILE A 262 22.92 15.57 1.37
CA ILE A 262 22.97 14.48 2.32
C ILE A 262 23.36 15.06 3.66
N GLU A 263 22.61 14.68 4.68
CA GLU A 263 22.99 14.98 6.05
C GLU A 263 23.32 13.67 6.77
N PRO A 264 24.46 13.61 7.49
CA PRO A 264 24.83 12.42 8.23
C PRO A 264 23.74 12.10 9.26
N ARG A 265 23.41 10.81 9.41
CA ARG A 265 22.58 10.39 10.54
C ARG A 265 23.37 10.58 11.83
N THR A 266 22.97 11.56 12.63
CA THR A 266 23.41 11.63 14.02
C THR A 266 22.69 10.57 14.86
N PRO A 267 23.28 10.09 15.97
CA PRO A 267 22.72 9.00 16.76
C PRO A 267 21.31 9.28 17.36
N TYR A 268 20.89 10.53 17.41
CA TYR A 268 19.60 11.00 17.95
C TYR A 268 19.21 12.29 17.21
N PRO A 269 17.92 12.68 17.26
CA PRO A 269 16.99 12.86 16.13
C PRO A 269 17.42 13.79 14.99
N ILE A 270 16.58 13.93 13.96
CA ILE A 270 16.59 15.20 13.20
C ILE A 270 16.36 16.28 14.25
N ASP A 271 17.35 17.12 14.50
CA ASP A 271 17.30 18.19 15.48
C ASP A 271 17.86 19.46 14.83
N LYS A 272 16.93 20.28 14.36
CA LYS A 272 17.23 21.44 13.53
C LYS A 272 16.56 22.66 14.10
N ASN A 273 17.36 23.69 14.33
CA ASN A 273 16.88 25.01 14.68
C ASN A 273 17.53 26.03 13.74
N TRP A 274 16.76 26.49 12.77
CA TRP A 274 17.23 27.49 11.81
C TRP A 274 16.93 28.92 12.26
N GLY A 275 16.08 29.09 13.29
CA GLY A 275 15.57 30.39 13.68
C GLY A 275 14.93 31.09 12.47
N THR A 276 15.34 32.32 12.18
CA THR A 276 14.86 33.08 11.00
C THR A 276 15.75 32.91 9.76
N ASN A 277 16.73 31.99 9.79
CA ASN A 277 17.68 31.80 8.71
C ASN A 277 17.18 30.77 7.70
N SER A 278 17.66 30.91 6.46
CA SER A 278 17.52 29.89 5.44
C SER A 278 18.19 28.57 5.87
N PRO A 279 17.56 27.42 5.61
CA PRO A 279 18.11 26.11 5.98
C PRO A 279 19.26 25.65 5.09
N ALA A 280 19.36 26.18 3.88
CA ALA A 280 20.34 25.76 2.90
C ALA A 280 20.51 26.81 1.77
N PRO A 281 21.65 26.82 1.05
CA PRO A 281 21.86 27.74 -0.05
C PRO A 281 20.70 27.78 -1.06
N GLY A 282 20.24 28.98 -1.40
CA GLY A 282 19.15 29.18 -2.36
C GLY A 282 17.74 28.97 -1.80
N VAL A 283 17.60 28.39 -0.61
CA VAL A 283 16.30 28.25 0.06
C VAL A 283 15.92 29.59 0.70
N ASN A 284 14.65 29.96 0.62
CA ASN A 284 14.14 31.17 1.25
C ASN A 284 14.25 31.09 2.80
N ASN A 285 14.35 32.24 3.47
CA ASN A 285 14.26 32.30 4.94
C ASN A 285 12.86 31.95 5.46
N THR A 286 11.84 32.17 4.63
CA THR A 286 10.45 31.81 4.92
C THR A 286 9.78 31.19 3.70
N ASN A 287 8.64 30.52 3.88
CA ASN A 287 7.89 29.92 2.78
C ASN A 287 8.70 28.88 2.00
N TRP A 288 9.16 27.87 2.73
CA TRP A 288 9.95 26.77 2.22
C TRP A 288 9.51 25.45 2.86
N SER A 289 9.84 24.34 2.22
CA SER A 289 9.58 23.00 2.74
C SER A 289 10.78 22.11 2.53
N ALA A 290 10.84 21.02 3.30
CA ALA A 290 11.87 20.01 3.20
C ALA A 290 11.28 18.60 3.30
N ARG A 291 11.92 17.65 2.61
CA ARG A 291 11.67 16.22 2.74
C ARG A 291 12.97 15.53 3.11
N TYR A 292 12.94 14.80 4.21
CA TYR A 292 14.01 13.94 4.70
C TYR A 292 13.61 12.48 4.44
N VAL A 293 14.46 11.71 3.77
CA VAL A 293 14.24 10.28 3.50
C VAL A 293 15.44 9.47 3.95
N ALA A 294 15.19 8.41 4.71
CA ALA A 294 16.23 7.50 5.20
C ALA A 294 15.68 6.10 5.46
N ASN A 295 16.48 5.06 5.19
CA ASN A 295 16.18 3.68 5.59
C ASN A 295 16.85 3.32 6.92
N TYR A 296 16.07 2.93 7.93
CA TYR A 296 16.55 2.46 9.23
C TYR A 296 16.31 0.96 9.39
N TYR A 297 17.26 0.26 10.00
CA TYR A 297 17.00 -1.11 10.45
C TYR A 297 16.30 -1.05 11.81
N LEU A 298 15.06 -1.52 11.88
CA LEU A 298 14.25 -1.56 13.10
C LEU A 298 14.07 -3.01 13.55
N ASP A 299 13.99 -3.21 14.86
CA ASP A 299 13.59 -4.49 15.42
C ASP A 299 12.07 -4.60 15.43
N ALA A 300 11.54 -5.83 15.39
CA ALA A 300 10.10 -6.01 15.49
C ALA A 300 9.56 -5.47 16.82
N GLY A 301 8.46 -4.72 16.79
CA GLY A 301 7.78 -4.21 17.98
C GLY A 301 7.01 -2.91 17.74
N ASP A 302 6.54 -2.31 18.83
CA ASP A 302 5.82 -1.04 18.79
C ASP A 302 6.81 0.11 19.01
N TYR A 303 6.57 1.24 18.35
CA TYR A 303 7.45 2.40 18.39
C TYR A 303 6.67 3.67 18.72
N THR A 304 7.23 4.52 19.56
CA THR A 304 6.73 5.89 19.75
C THR A 304 7.50 6.82 18.83
N PHE A 305 6.81 7.70 18.11
CA PHE A 305 7.36 8.80 17.33
C PHE A 305 6.96 10.13 17.98
N GLU A 306 7.90 11.05 18.11
CA GLU A 306 7.66 12.41 18.58
C GLU A 306 8.23 13.45 17.63
N THR A 307 7.48 14.53 17.46
CA THR A 307 7.86 15.68 16.65
C THR A 307 7.66 16.98 17.40
N THR A 308 8.58 17.92 17.18
CA THR A 308 8.39 19.35 17.42
C THR A 308 8.63 20.06 16.10
N SER A 309 7.75 20.96 15.68
CA SER A 309 7.96 21.73 14.45
C SER A 309 7.39 23.13 14.55
N ASP A 310 7.94 24.05 13.78
CA ASP A 310 7.36 25.37 13.51
C ASP A 310 7.71 25.68 12.05
N ASP A 311 6.85 25.45 11.06
CA ASP A 311 5.41 25.21 11.11
C ASP A 311 5.03 23.71 11.07
N GLY A 312 4.57 23.20 9.92
CA GLY A 312 3.91 21.89 9.81
C GLY A 312 4.88 20.73 9.57
N VAL A 313 4.46 19.53 10.00
CA VAL A 313 5.24 18.29 9.87
C VAL A 313 4.36 17.09 9.52
N ARG A 314 4.88 16.19 8.70
CA ARG A 314 4.33 14.86 8.43
C ARG A 314 5.43 13.81 8.57
N VAL A 315 5.11 12.66 9.16
CA VAL A 315 6.03 11.53 9.33
C VAL A 315 5.38 10.27 8.79
N TYR A 316 6.15 9.51 8.02
CA TYR A 316 5.73 8.26 7.42
C TYR A 316 6.73 7.14 7.75
N LEU A 317 6.19 5.93 7.96
CA LEU A 317 6.95 4.69 8.06
C LEU A 317 6.46 3.76 6.95
N ASP A 318 7.35 3.40 6.02
CA ASP A 318 7.04 2.61 4.82
C ASP A 318 5.85 3.16 4.00
N GLY A 319 5.74 4.49 3.94
CA GLY A 319 4.64 5.19 3.26
C GLY A 319 3.34 5.26 4.05
N GLN A 320 3.23 4.61 5.22
CA GLN A 320 2.08 4.77 6.12
C GLN A 320 2.23 6.03 6.97
N VAL A 321 1.15 6.79 7.11
CA VAL A 321 1.13 8.01 7.93
C VAL A 321 1.27 7.65 9.42
N VAL A 322 2.28 8.23 10.06
CA VAL A 322 2.53 8.10 11.51
C VAL A 322 2.08 9.37 12.24
N ILE A 323 2.45 10.54 11.72
CA ILE A 323 2.06 11.85 12.24
C ILE A 323 1.65 12.71 11.06
N ASP A 324 0.51 13.39 11.16
CA ASP A 324 0.09 14.42 10.21
C ASP A 324 -0.33 15.70 10.95
N ALA A 325 0.48 16.74 10.82
CA ALA A 325 0.27 18.04 11.40
C ALA A 325 0.64 19.14 10.40
N TRP A 326 0.05 19.08 9.20
CA TRP A 326 0.32 20.01 8.10
C TRP A 326 -0.45 21.33 8.20
N SER A 327 -0.14 22.14 9.22
CA SER A 327 -0.75 23.47 9.41
C SER A 327 0.19 24.45 10.10
N ASP A 328 -0.09 25.75 9.95
CA ASP A 328 0.77 26.83 10.45
C ASP A 328 0.84 26.85 11.98
N GLY A 329 1.96 27.34 12.50
CA GLY A 329 2.31 27.51 13.90
C GLY A 329 3.04 26.32 14.52
N TYR A 330 3.53 26.54 15.73
CA TYR A 330 4.21 25.52 16.53
C TYR A 330 3.38 24.25 16.72
N LYS A 331 4.02 23.10 16.51
CA LYS A 331 3.48 21.75 16.74
C LYS A 331 4.36 21.00 17.71
N GLN A 332 3.70 20.24 18.58
CA GLN A 332 4.31 19.17 19.34
C GLN A 332 3.37 17.96 19.25
N LYS A 333 3.81 16.89 18.59
CA LYS A 333 2.99 15.70 18.34
C LYS A 333 3.72 14.44 18.75
N SER A 334 2.96 13.47 19.24
CA SER A 334 3.44 12.13 19.55
C SER A 334 2.45 11.12 19.00
N ASN A 335 2.93 9.97 18.51
CA ASN A 335 2.11 8.85 18.10
C ASN A 335 2.79 7.51 18.39
N ASN A 336 2.02 6.52 18.82
CA ASN A 336 2.47 5.13 18.93
C ASN A 336 2.09 4.37 17.65
N PHE A 337 3.09 3.79 17.00
CA PHE A 337 2.94 2.99 15.80
C PHE A 337 3.23 1.53 16.14
N ASN A 338 2.20 0.69 16.03
CA ASN A 338 2.24 -0.69 16.51
C ASN A 338 2.58 -1.67 15.37
N GLY A 339 3.22 -2.78 15.72
CA GLY A 339 3.45 -3.89 14.80
C GLY A 339 4.50 -3.63 13.71
N VAL A 340 5.54 -2.85 14.01
CA VAL A 340 6.68 -2.69 13.11
C VAL A 340 7.37 -4.06 12.96
N GLY A 341 7.63 -4.47 11.72
CA GLY A 341 8.39 -5.68 11.42
C GLY A 341 9.86 -5.53 11.79
N LYS A 342 10.61 -6.65 11.84
CA LYS A 342 12.08 -6.57 11.92
C LYS A 342 12.64 -6.41 10.51
N GLY A 343 13.49 -5.43 10.28
CA GLY A 343 14.14 -5.25 8.98
C GLY A 343 14.46 -3.81 8.63
N SER A 344 14.74 -3.57 7.36
CA SER A 344 14.94 -2.22 6.83
C SER A 344 13.58 -1.58 6.57
N HIS A 345 13.34 -0.41 7.17
CA HIS A 345 12.14 0.40 7.02
C HIS A 345 12.50 1.79 6.51
N GLN A 346 11.69 2.35 5.62
CA GLN A 346 11.85 3.71 5.15
C GLN A 346 11.13 4.67 6.09
N ILE A 347 11.85 5.68 6.58
CA ILE A 347 11.29 6.80 7.30
C ILE A 347 11.34 8.03 6.39
N THR A 348 10.19 8.65 6.19
CA THR A 348 10.04 9.91 5.47
C THR A 348 9.51 10.97 6.42
N VAL A 349 10.17 12.12 6.48
CA VAL A 349 9.72 13.29 7.22
C VAL A 349 9.54 14.44 6.23
N GLU A 350 8.35 15.01 6.20
CA GLU A 350 8.07 16.25 5.47
C GLU A 350 7.87 17.37 6.47
N PHE A 351 8.43 18.53 6.18
CA PHE A 351 8.35 19.72 7.01
C PHE A 351 8.11 20.94 6.12
N TYR A 352 7.37 21.92 6.62
CA TYR A 352 7.37 23.25 6.01
C TYR A 352 7.46 24.34 7.06
N GLN A 353 8.01 25.47 6.62
CA GLN A 353 7.87 26.75 7.27
C GLN A 353 7.23 27.73 6.30
N ARG A 354 6.26 28.50 6.78
CA ARG A 354 5.59 29.57 6.05
C ARG A 354 6.08 30.93 6.48
N LEU A 355 6.13 31.23 7.79
CA LEU A 355 6.57 32.52 8.33
C LEU A 355 7.35 32.32 9.64
N GLY A 356 8.08 33.37 10.07
CA GLY A 356 8.70 33.39 11.40
C GLY A 356 9.90 32.45 11.54
N THR A 357 9.99 31.78 12.69
CA THR A 357 11.11 30.88 13.03
C THR A 357 10.87 29.47 12.55
N ALA A 358 11.91 28.83 12.02
CA ALA A 358 11.89 27.43 11.61
C ALA A 358 12.64 26.55 12.62
N GLN A 359 11.94 25.52 13.12
CA GLN A 359 12.56 24.43 13.88
C GLN A 359 11.88 23.10 13.57
N LEU A 360 12.66 22.02 13.65
CA LEU A 360 12.19 20.65 13.43
C LEU A 360 12.99 19.70 14.32
N THR A 361 12.28 18.99 15.19
CA THR A 361 12.80 17.83 15.93
C THR A 361 11.96 16.61 15.60
N VAL A 362 12.57 15.48 15.21
CA VAL A 362 11.86 14.20 14.97
C VAL A 362 12.63 13.02 15.56
N LYS A 363 12.09 12.41 16.62
CA LYS A 363 12.68 11.25 17.33
C LYS A 363 11.70 10.08 17.39
N TRP A 364 12.24 8.87 17.53
CA TRP A 364 11.46 7.68 17.83
C TRP A 364 12.24 6.70 18.69
N TRP A 365 11.54 5.83 19.39
CA TRP A 365 12.12 4.75 20.17
C TRP A 365 11.16 3.57 20.22
N LYS A 366 11.74 2.37 20.37
CA LYS A 366 10.97 1.15 20.58
C LYS A 366 10.36 1.17 21.98
N ILE A 367 9.09 0.83 22.09
CA ILE A 367 8.40 0.68 23.37
C ILE A 367 8.89 -0.63 24.00
N SER A 368 9.59 -0.55 25.13
CA SER A 368 10.01 -1.72 25.91
C SER A 368 8.83 -2.25 26.73
N GLN A 369 8.68 -3.58 26.83
CA GLN A 369 7.63 -4.20 27.65
C GLN A 369 7.92 -4.25 29.17
N ASP A 370 9.00 -3.62 29.66
CA ASP A 370 9.39 -3.75 31.07
C ASP A 370 9.21 -2.44 31.87
N TYR A 371 8.14 -2.34 32.66
CA TYR A 371 8.20 -2.34 34.14
C TYR A 371 6.78 -2.24 34.76
N ASN A 372 6.30 -3.36 35.30
CA ASN A 372 5.34 -3.33 36.40
C ASN A 372 6.05 -2.72 37.62
N PHE A 373 5.49 -1.67 38.22
CA PHE A 373 5.75 -1.37 39.63
C PHE A 373 4.68 -2.07 40.47
N ASP A 374 4.94 -3.33 40.80
CA ASP A 374 4.56 -3.85 42.11
C ASP A 374 5.71 -3.49 43.05
N GLU A 375 5.56 -2.41 43.82
CA GLU A 375 5.90 -2.26 45.25
C GLU A 375 5.44 -0.90 45.79
#